data_AF-W2VQV2-F1
#
_entry.id   AF-W2VQV2-F1
#
_cell.length_a   1.000
_cell.length_b   1.000
_cell.length_c   1.000
_cell.angle_alpha   90.00
_cell.angle_beta   90.00
_cell.angle_gamma   90.00
#
_symmetry.space_group_name_H-M   'P 1'
#
loop_
_entity.id
_entity.type
_entity.pdbx_description
1 polymer ?
#
loop_
_entity_poly.entity_id
_entity_poly.type
_entity_poly.pdbx_seq_one_letter_code
_entity_poly.pdbx_strand_id
1 'polypeptide(L)'
;MLKRYVEIRDAIKMVQAVEDLVPRPSSHRRIVQLLSKLGDLDSVCVKLQSEELTLADVRLLFDAVVVKYPVTASYLKADASIVHSPVFERAVVKVQGDRRLQVDEEAAVEPFLIVQPSSARQIKQVDFATATLRQAKKPRHASAQKYDELLSQLPPTSNRCERLFSQCKLILTPRRSSLLPANFEMLVFLRANRDLWSFTSLVGIDDAKKVVCARET
;
A
#
# COMPACT_ATOMS: atom_id res chain seq x y z
N MET A 1 8.18 26.93 0.47
CA MET A 1 8.87 28.00 1.24
C MET A 1 10.37 28.01 0.98
N LEU A 2 11.16 27.03 1.48
CA LEU A 2 12.63 27.04 1.34
C LEU A 2 13.13 26.98 -0.12
N LYS A 3 12.52 26.14 -0.96
CA LYS A 3 12.81 26.08 -2.41
C LYS A 3 12.68 27.46 -3.06
N ARG A 4 11.53 28.10 -2.86
CA ARG A 4 11.24 29.47 -3.32
C ARG A 4 12.27 30.48 -2.80
N TYR A 5 12.65 30.42 -1.52
CA TYR A 5 13.69 31.28 -0.96
C TYR A 5 15.03 31.12 -1.71
N VAL A 6 15.46 29.89 -1.97
CA VAL A 6 16.71 29.61 -2.69
C VAL A 6 16.66 30.18 -4.11
N GLU A 7 15.53 30.01 -4.81
CA GLU A 7 15.32 30.51 -6.18
C GLU A 7 15.37 32.05 -6.27
N ILE A 8 14.80 32.76 -5.30
CA ILE A 8 14.68 34.23 -5.34
C ILE A 8 15.81 34.97 -4.60
N ARG A 9 16.71 34.25 -3.92
CA ARG A 9 17.73 34.83 -3.04
C ARG A 9 18.53 35.93 -3.70
N ASP A 10 19.02 35.69 -4.92
CA ASP A 10 19.91 36.63 -5.59
C ASP A 10 19.14 37.88 -6.05
N ALA A 11 17.85 37.75 -6.35
CA ALA A 11 16.97 38.90 -6.58
C ALA A 11 16.73 39.71 -5.30
N ILE A 12 16.53 39.06 -4.13
CA ILE A 12 16.35 39.76 -2.84
C ILE A 12 17.58 40.61 -2.51
N LYS A 13 18.79 40.12 -2.81
CA LYS A 13 20.03 40.88 -2.57
C LYS A 13 20.15 42.16 -3.38
N MET A 14 19.45 42.28 -4.51
CA MET A 14 19.46 43.50 -5.32
C MET A 14 18.49 44.57 -4.79
N VAL A 15 17.65 44.23 -3.82
CA VAL A 15 16.63 45.14 -3.27
C VAL A 15 17.12 45.68 -1.93
N GLN A 16 17.63 46.91 -1.94
CA GLN A 16 18.19 47.59 -0.76
C GLN A 16 17.28 47.53 0.49
N ALA A 17 15.95 47.63 0.31
CA ALA A 17 14.99 47.61 1.41
C ALA A 17 14.94 46.28 2.18
N VAL A 18 15.41 45.17 1.60
CA VAL A 18 15.31 43.82 2.19
C VAL A 18 16.61 43.00 2.12
N GLU A 19 17.69 43.56 1.58
CA GLU A 19 19.00 42.89 1.47
C GLU A 19 19.51 42.41 2.84
N ASP A 20 19.36 43.24 3.87
CA ASP A 20 19.79 42.96 5.24
C ASP A 20 19.03 41.80 5.91
N LEU A 21 17.87 41.41 5.35
CA LEU A 21 17.07 40.28 5.83
C LEU A 21 17.55 38.94 5.26
N VAL A 22 18.46 38.94 4.29
CA VAL A 22 18.96 37.71 3.67
C VAL A 22 19.86 36.95 4.66
N PRO A 23 19.61 35.64 4.89
CA PRO A 23 20.47 34.83 5.73
C PRO A 23 21.95 34.91 5.32
N ARG A 24 22.83 34.98 6.32
CA ARG A 24 24.29 34.94 6.12
C ARG A 24 24.71 33.75 5.26
N PRO A 25 25.83 33.83 4.51
CA PRO A 25 26.27 32.76 3.62
C PRO A 25 26.37 31.37 4.28
N SER A 26 26.77 31.29 5.55
CA SER A 26 26.82 30.04 6.32
C SER A 26 25.42 29.45 6.57
N SER A 27 24.45 30.27 6.98
CA SER A 27 23.06 29.88 7.15
C SER A 27 22.43 29.47 5.82
N HIS A 28 22.73 30.20 4.74
CA HIS A 28 22.27 29.84 3.39
C HIS A 28 22.76 28.44 2.96
N ARG A 29 24.04 28.12 3.18
CA ARG A 29 24.59 26.77 2.91
C ARG A 29 23.84 25.68 3.67
N ARG A 30 23.49 25.93 4.95
CA ARG A 30 22.67 25.00 5.75
C ARG A 30 21.27 24.83 5.17
N ILE A 31 20.65 25.90 4.68
CA ILE A 31 19.33 25.85 4.03
C ILE A 31 19.38 25.01 2.74
N VAL A 32 20.41 25.18 1.91
CA VAL A 32 20.59 24.40 0.68
C VAL A 32 20.79 22.91 1.00
N GLN A 33 21.61 22.59 2.00
CA GLN A 33 21.78 21.20 2.47
C GLN A 33 20.46 20.61 2.99
N LEU A 34 19.68 21.38 3.76
CA LEU A 34 18.38 20.95 4.24
C LEU A 34 17.40 20.71 3.08
N LEU A 35 17.39 21.60 2.08
CA LEU A 35 16.53 21.45 0.91
C LEU A 35 16.83 20.16 0.13
N SER A 36 18.11 19.79 0.01
CA SER A 36 18.50 18.50 -0.58
C SER A 36 17.95 17.32 0.22
N LYS A 37 18.08 17.33 1.55
CA LYS A 37 17.53 16.27 2.41
C LYS A 37 16.01 16.17 2.30
N LEU A 38 15.32 17.31 2.28
CA LEU A 38 13.87 17.36 2.09
C LEU A 38 13.45 16.85 0.71
N GLY A 39 14.25 17.09 -0.34
CA GLY A 39 14.00 16.54 -1.67
C GLY A 39 14.04 15.01 -1.71
N ASP A 40 14.99 14.40 -1.00
CA ASP A 40 15.03 12.94 -0.87
C ASP A 40 13.78 12.41 -0.16
N LEU A 41 13.40 13.01 0.97
CA LEU A 41 12.22 12.60 1.74
C LEU A 41 10.92 12.83 0.95
N ASP A 42 10.80 13.94 0.24
CA ASP A 42 9.67 14.26 -0.63
C ASP A 42 9.52 13.21 -1.74
N SER A 43 10.64 12.78 -2.36
CA SER A 43 10.60 11.73 -3.36
C SER A 43 10.02 10.41 -2.82
N VAL A 44 10.35 10.05 -1.58
CA VAL A 44 9.80 8.87 -0.90
C VAL A 44 8.31 9.08 -0.61
N CYS A 45 7.94 10.22 -0.02
CA CYS A 45 6.55 10.56 0.28
C CYS A 45 5.65 10.54 -0.96
N VAL A 46 6.13 11.07 -2.09
CA VAL A 46 5.42 11.02 -3.38
C VAL A 46 5.31 9.57 -3.87
N LYS A 47 6.39 8.79 -3.78
CA LYS A 47 6.36 7.38 -4.21
C LYS A 47 5.35 6.57 -3.38
N LEU A 48 5.29 6.77 -2.06
CA LEU A 48 4.34 6.13 -1.14
C LEU A 48 2.86 6.41 -1.46
N GLN A 49 2.56 7.42 -2.27
CA GLN A 49 1.21 7.75 -2.71
C GLN A 49 0.78 6.98 -3.97
N SER A 50 1.67 6.17 -4.55
CA SER A 50 1.38 5.29 -5.69
C SER A 50 0.47 4.13 -5.27
N GLU A 51 -0.48 3.78 -6.13
CA GLU A 51 -1.46 2.72 -5.88
C GLU A 51 -0.91 1.31 -6.12
N GLU A 52 0.23 1.20 -6.81
CA GLU A 52 0.86 -0.06 -7.20
C GLU A 52 1.90 -0.56 -6.19
N LEU A 53 2.20 0.21 -5.14
CA LEU A 53 3.19 -0.18 -4.14
C LEU A 53 2.67 -1.28 -3.23
N THR A 54 3.53 -2.26 -2.98
CA THR A 54 3.30 -3.30 -1.97
C THR A 54 3.83 -2.88 -0.59
N LEU A 55 3.44 -3.59 0.47
CA LEU A 55 4.00 -3.41 1.82
C LEU A 55 5.50 -3.73 1.82
N ALA A 56 5.93 -4.71 1.02
CA ALA A 56 7.34 -5.02 0.82
C ALA A 56 8.13 -3.84 0.23
N ASP A 57 7.60 -3.14 -0.78
CA ASP A 57 8.26 -1.98 -1.37
C ASP A 57 8.34 -0.81 -0.39
N VAL A 58 7.27 -0.56 0.37
CA VAL A 58 7.27 0.48 1.42
C VAL A 58 8.31 0.18 2.49
N ARG A 59 8.46 -1.10 2.87
CA ARG A 59 9.49 -1.53 3.82
C ARG A 59 10.89 -1.23 3.30
N LEU A 60 11.18 -1.50 2.03
CA LEU A 60 12.45 -1.17 1.39
C LEU A 60 12.73 0.34 1.39
N LEU A 61 11.72 1.16 1.08
CA LEU A 61 11.85 2.63 1.11
C LEU A 61 12.13 3.12 2.53
N PHE A 62 11.42 2.60 3.53
CA PHE A 62 11.64 2.96 4.93
C PHE A 62 13.01 2.53 5.44
N ASP A 63 13.47 1.34 5.12
CA ASP A 63 14.81 0.88 5.50
C ASP A 63 15.90 1.76 4.86
N ALA A 64 15.74 2.15 3.59
CA ALA A 64 16.64 3.10 2.93
C ALA A 64 16.65 4.49 3.61
N VAL A 65 15.48 4.99 4.01
CA VAL A 65 15.35 6.26 4.76
C VAL A 65 16.03 6.14 6.13
N VAL A 66 15.87 5.03 6.84
CA VAL A 66 16.51 4.80 8.15
C VAL A 66 18.03 4.75 8.01
N VAL A 67 18.57 4.11 6.96
CA VAL A 67 20.01 4.10 6.69
C VAL A 67 20.55 5.51 6.43
N LYS A 68 19.84 6.31 5.62
CA LYS A 68 20.28 7.67 5.27
C LYS A 68 20.02 8.69 6.38
N TYR A 69 18.97 8.49 7.19
CA TYR A 69 18.52 9.37 8.24
C TYR A 69 18.22 8.59 9.54
N PRO A 70 19.24 8.17 10.30
CA PRO A 70 19.06 7.28 11.46
C PRO A 70 18.10 7.81 12.54
N VAL A 71 17.89 9.12 12.61
CA VAL A 71 16.94 9.75 13.54
C VAL A 71 15.48 9.31 13.31
N THR A 72 15.13 8.82 12.12
CA THR A 72 13.78 8.35 11.79
C THR A 72 13.52 6.90 12.24
N ALA A 73 14.55 6.20 12.72
CA ALA A 73 14.49 4.79 13.08
C ALA A 73 13.38 4.44 14.08
N SER A 74 13.13 5.32 15.06
CA SER A 74 12.09 5.10 16.08
C SER A 74 10.67 5.02 15.51
N TYR A 75 10.46 5.56 14.30
CA TYR A 75 9.16 5.61 13.64
C TYR A 75 9.06 4.66 12.45
N LEU A 76 10.17 4.45 11.74
CA LEU A 76 10.16 3.76 10.45
C LEU A 76 10.65 2.31 10.53
N LYS A 77 11.26 1.86 11.62
CA LYS A 77 11.68 0.46 11.75
C LYS A 77 10.48 -0.51 11.85
N ALA A 78 10.68 -1.76 11.46
CA ALA A 78 9.63 -2.79 11.50
C ALA A 78 9.19 -3.17 12.93
N ASP A 79 10.04 -2.86 13.91
CA ASP A 79 9.83 -3.04 15.35
C ASP A 79 9.53 -1.72 16.07
N ALA A 80 9.20 -0.65 15.34
CA ALA A 80 8.81 0.62 15.94
C ALA A 80 7.53 0.45 16.78
N SER A 81 7.42 1.18 17.89
CA SER A 81 6.30 1.06 18.84
C SER A 81 4.92 1.41 18.24
N ILE A 82 4.91 2.04 17.07
CA ILE A 82 3.69 2.41 16.34
C ILE A 82 3.11 1.21 15.57
N VAL A 83 3.94 0.21 15.28
CA VAL A 83 3.53 -1.00 14.56
C VAL A 83 2.67 -1.87 15.48
N HIS A 84 1.40 -2.06 15.10
CA HIS A 84 0.44 -2.77 15.95
C HIS A 84 0.70 -4.28 16.00
N SER A 85 1.03 -4.90 14.86
CA SER A 85 1.33 -6.33 14.79
C SER A 85 2.61 -6.59 13.98
N PRO A 86 3.79 -6.45 14.61
CA PRO A 86 5.07 -6.58 13.92
C PRO A 86 5.29 -7.94 13.25
N VAL A 87 4.82 -9.03 13.89
CA VAL A 87 4.95 -10.39 13.35
C VAL A 87 4.10 -10.56 12.10
N PHE A 88 2.86 -10.09 12.13
CA PHE A 88 1.95 -10.15 10.98
C PHE A 88 2.46 -9.30 9.82
N GLU A 89 2.87 -8.06 10.04
CA GLU A 89 3.40 -7.19 8.98
C GLU A 89 4.65 -7.79 8.34
N ARG A 90 5.57 -8.37 9.12
CA ARG A 90 6.73 -9.09 8.59
C ARG A 90 6.32 -10.29 7.74
N ALA A 91 5.31 -11.05 8.17
CA ALA A 91 4.78 -12.17 7.41
C ALA A 91 4.24 -11.71 6.05
N VAL A 92 3.43 -10.64 6.03
CA VAL A 92 2.89 -10.04 4.79
C VAL A 92 4.01 -9.58 3.86
N VAL A 93 5.03 -8.87 4.37
CA VAL A 93 6.20 -8.45 3.58
C VAL A 93 6.92 -9.65 2.95
N LYS A 94 7.06 -10.76 3.69
CA LYS A 94 7.71 -11.97 3.17
C LYS A 94 6.85 -12.69 2.14
N VAL A 95 5.53 -12.75 2.33
CA VAL A 95 4.59 -13.32 1.35
C VAL A 95 4.63 -12.52 0.05
N GLN A 96 4.56 -11.19 0.11
CA GLN A 96 4.65 -10.32 -1.07
C GLN A 96 6.01 -10.42 -1.79
N GLY A 97 7.08 -10.74 -1.06
CA GLY A 97 8.43 -10.90 -1.60
C GLY A 97 8.83 -12.34 -1.96
N ASP A 98 7.90 -13.30 -1.99
CA ASP A 98 8.16 -14.73 -2.22
C ASP A 98 9.27 -15.31 -1.32
N ARG A 99 9.30 -14.88 -0.05
CA ARG A 99 10.28 -15.33 0.96
C ARG A 99 9.66 -16.36 1.90
N ARG A 100 10.52 -17.23 2.43
CA ARG A 100 10.13 -18.23 3.43
C ARG A 100 9.75 -17.58 4.76
N LEU A 101 8.58 -17.97 5.28
CA LEU A 101 8.06 -17.58 6.59
C LEU A 101 8.72 -18.39 7.72
N GLN A 102 8.78 -17.77 8.91
CA GLN A 102 9.13 -18.43 10.16
C GLN A 102 7.87 -18.97 10.86
N VAL A 103 8.04 -19.81 11.88
CA VAL A 103 6.93 -20.51 12.55
C VAL A 103 5.94 -19.53 13.21
N ASP A 104 6.46 -18.46 13.82
CA ASP A 104 5.67 -17.38 14.41
C ASP A 104 4.90 -16.58 13.35
N GLU A 105 5.53 -16.35 12.20
CA GLU A 105 4.93 -15.67 11.05
C GLU A 105 3.84 -16.53 10.38
N GLU A 106 4.09 -17.84 10.20
CA GLU A 106 3.12 -18.81 9.68
C GLU A 106 1.86 -18.86 10.56
N ALA A 107 2.04 -18.86 11.89
CA ALA A 107 0.93 -18.80 12.83
C ALA A 107 0.15 -17.47 12.73
N ALA A 108 0.83 -16.35 12.49
CA ALA A 108 0.18 -15.05 12.36
C ALA A 108 -0.67 -14.92 11.07
N VAL A 109 -0.33 -15.65 10.01
CA VAL A 109 -1.08 -15.64 8.73
C VAL A 109 -1.94 -16.89 8.51
N GLU A 110 -2.05 -17.76 9.51
CA GLU A 110 -2.89 -18.97 9.47
C GLU A 110 -4.33 -18.70 8.98
N PRO A 111 -5.02 -17.62 9.39
CA PRO A 111 -6.39 -17.34 8.93
C PRO A 111 -6.52 -17.14 7.41
N PHE A 112 -5.41 -16.83 6.73
CA PHE A 112 -5.36 -16.61 5.28
C PHE A 112 -4.86 -17.85 4.53
N LEU A 113 -4.67 -18.98 5.20
CA LEU A 113 -4.26 -20.21 4.54
C LEU A 113 -5.40 -20.74 3.68
N ILE A 114 -5.19 -20.86 2.37
CA ILE A 114 -6.13 -21.57 1.52
C ILE A 114 -5.98 -23.05 1.81
N VAL A 115 -6.93 -23.62 2.56
CA VAL A 115 -7.11 -25.07 2.64
C VAL A 115 -7.51 -25.53 1.24
N GLN A 116 -6.53 -25.96 0.45
CA GLN A 116 -6.86 -26.69 -0.78
C GLN A 116 -7.66 -27.91 -0.34
N PRO A 117 -8.86 -28.17 -0.92
CA PRO A 117 -9.43 -29.50 -0.79
C PRO A 117 -8.36 -30.42 -1.33
N SER A 118 -7.89 -31.33 -0.47
CA SER A 118 -7.05 -32.42 -0.91
C SER A 118 -7.89 -33.23 -1.89
N SER A 119 -7.90 -32.85 -3.17
CA SER A 119 -7.99 -33.85 -4.21
C SER A 119 -6.83 -34.78 -3.87
N ALA A 120 -7.16 -35.93 -3.31
CA ALA A 120 -6.20 -36.97 -3.02
C ALA A 120 -5.50 -37.21 -4.35
N ARG A 121 -4.33 -36.59 -4.52
CA ARG A 121 -3.47 -36.83 -5.67
C ARG A 121 -3.15 -38.29 -5.52
N GLN A 122 -3.81 -39.14 -6.33
CA GLN A 122 -3.49 -40.54 -6.43
C GLN A 122 -1.97 -40.59 -6.57
N ILE A 123 -1.31 -41.15 -5.57
CA ILE A 123 0.13 -41.33 -5.56
C ILE A 123 0.39 -42.40 -6.62
N LYS A 124 0.44 -41.99 -7.89
CA LYS A 124 1.07 -42.82 -8.91
C LYS A 124 2.52 -42.96 -8.47
N GLN A 125 2.98 -44.19 -8.24
CA GLN A 125 4.40 -44.44 -8.04
C GLN A 125 5.15 -43.75 -9.18
N VAL A 126 5.99 -42.78 -8.83
CA VAL A 126 6.83 -42.05 -9.77
C VAL A 126 8.19 -42.73 -9.73
N ASP A 127 8.72 -43.11 -10.89
CA ASP A 127 10.03 -43.76 -11.03
C ASP A 127 11.15 -42.93 -10.37
N PHE A 128 12.18 -43.60 -9.86
CA PHE A 128 13.29 -43.02 -9.09
C PHE A 128 13.88 -41.79 -9.78
N ALA A 129 14.15 -41.87 -11.09
CA ALA A 129 14.68 -40.75 -11.86
C ALA A 129 13.78 -39.51 -11.82
N THR A 130 12.46 -39.70 -11.90
CA THR A 130 11.48 -38.61 -11.84
C THR A 130 11.33 -38.03 -10.43
N ALA A 131 11.45 -38.85 -9.39
CA ALA A 131 11.45 -38.40 -8.00
C ALA A 131 12.69 -37.57 -7.67
N THR A 132 13.88 -38.01 -8.09
CA THR A 132 15.14 -37.30 -7.91
C THR A 132 15.15 -35.95 -8.65
N LEU A 133 14.66 -35.90 -9.90
CA LEU A 133 14.55 -34.65 -10.66
C LEU A 133 13.54 -33.66 -10.04
N ARG A 134 12.43 -34.15 -9.48
CA ARG A 134 11.43 -33.31 -8.79
C ARG A 134 11.98 -32.72 -7.50
N GLN A 135 12.78 -33.47 -6.75
CA GLN A 135 13.44 -32.96 -5.54
C GLN A 135 14.50 -31.91 -5.87
N ALA A 136 15.31 -32.15 -6.92
CA ALA A 136 16.36 -31.23 -7.34
C ALA A 136 15.82 -29.91 -7.92
N LYS A 137 14.67 -29.92 -8.59
CA LYS A 137 14.04 -28.74 -9.21
C LYS A 137 13.02 -28.02 -8.33
N LYS A 138 12.78 -28.47 -7.10
CA LYS A 138 11.83 -27.81 -6.20
C LYS A 138 12.39 -26.41 -5.86
N PRO A 139 11.66 -25.31 -6.13
CA PRO A 139 12.16 -23.97 -5.84
C PRO A 139 12.50 -23.88 -4.33
N ARG A 140 13.76 -23.55 -4.03
CA ARG A 140 14.32 -23.57 -2.66
C ARG A 140 13.71 -22.51 -1.73
N HIS A 141 12.93 -21.58 -2.25
CA HIS A 141 12.49 -20.38 -1.54
C HIS A 141 10.97 -20.19 -1.44
N ALA A 142 10.16 -20.97 -2.16
CA ALA A 142 8.70 -20.87 -2.09
C ALA A 142 8.16 -21.64 -0.88
N SER A 143 7.31 -21.00 -0.06
CA SER A 143 6.51 -21.71 0.93
C SER A 143 5.64 -22.77 0.22
N ALA A 144 5.57 -23.98 0.78
CA ALA A 144 4.71 -25.03 0.23
C ALA A 144 3.21 -24.70 0.39
N GLN A 145 2.91 -23.82 1.34
CA GLN A 145 1.58 -23.31 1.64
C GLN A 145 1.19 -22.19 0.67
N LYS A 146 -0.05 -22.27 0.18
CA LYS A 146 -0.67 -21.19 -0.59
C LYS A 146 -1.54 -20.37 0.36
N TYR A 147 -1.27 -19.07 0.39
CA TYR A 147 -2.10 -18.12 1.10
C TYR A 147 -3.10 -17.47 0.15
N ASP A 148 -4.13 -16.87 0.73
CA ASP A 148 -5.11 -16.05 0.02
C ASP A 148 -4.39 -14.93 -0.73
N GLU A 149 -4.84 -14.69 -1.97
CA GLU A 149 -4.35 -13.59 -2.80
C GLU A 149 -4.52 -12.24 -2.12
N LEU A 150 -5.52 -12.12 -1.22
CA LEU A 150 -5.70 -10.95 -0.36
C LEU A 150 -4.42 -10.53 0.38
N LEU A 151 -3.61 -11.48 0.89
CA LEU A 151 -2.36 -11.14 1.56
C LEU A 151 -1.35 -10.49 0.62
N SER A 152 -1.33 -10.92 -0.64
CA SER A 152 -0.46 -10.32 -1.65
C SER A 152 -0.93 -8.91 -2.03
N GLN A 153 -2.23 -8.67 -2.01
CA GLN A 153 -2.87 -7.42 -2.41
C GLN A 153 -3.08 -6.42 -1.26
N LEU A 154 -2.67 -6.78 -0.03
CA LEU A 154 -2.78 -5.90 1.13
C LEU A 154 -2.08 -4.56 0.85
N PRO A 155 -2.83 -3.43 0.85
CA PRO A 155 -2.24 -2.14 0.55
C PRO A 155 -1.33 -1.70 1.70
N PRO A 156 -0.22 -1.03 1.39
CA PRO A 156 0.78 -0.68 2.40
C PRO A 156 0.40 0.51 3.29
N THR A 157 -0.58 1.31 2.88
CA THR A 157 -0.96 2.55 3.56
C THR A 157 -2.47 2.72 3.58
N SER A 158 -2.97 3.42 4.59
CA SER A 158 -4.36 3.88 4.69
C SER A 158 -4.72 4.95 3.65
N ASN A 159 -3.79 5.35 2.77
CA ASN A 159 -3.99 6.43 1.81
C ASN A 159 -5.24 6.23 0.93
N ARG A 160 -5.56 4.99 0.55
CA ARG A 160 -6.80 4.67 -0.20
C ARG A 160 -8.04 4.99 0.63
N CYS A 161 -8.06 4.61 1.91
CA CYS A 161 -9.15 4.93 2.83
C CYS A 161 -9.25 6.44 3.07
N GLU A 162 -8.13 7.13 3.32
CA GLU A 162 -8.13 8.57 3.54
C GLU A 162 -8.60 9.36 2.32
N ARG A 163 -8.16 8.98 1.12
CA ARG A 163 -8.67 9.54 -0.14
C ARG A 163 -10.17 9.29 -0.30
N LEU A 164 -10.63 8.07 0.01
CA LEU A 164 -12.05 7.74 -0.01
C LEU A 164 -12.84 8.64 0.94
N PHE A 165 -12.42 8.77 2.20
CA PHE A 165 -13.08 9.63 3.17
C PHE A 165 -13.00 11.13 2.80
N SER A 166 -11.93 11.57 2.15
CA SER A 166 -11.85 12.92 1.59
C SER A 166 -12.88 13.12 0.47
N GLN A 167 -13.07 12.14 -0.41
CA GLN A 167 -14.11 12.20 -1.44
C GLN A 167 -15.51 12.16 -0.84
N CYS A 168 -15.73 11.35 0.20
CA CYS A 168 -16.96 11.32 0.97
C CYS A 168 -17.37 12.71 1.48
N LYS A 169 -16.40 13.49 2.01
CA LYS A 169 -16.64 14.88 2.44
C LYS A 169 -17.07 15.79 1.30
N LEU A 170 -16.54 15.59 0.09
CA LEU A 170 -16.95 16.37 -1.10
C LEU A 170 -18.37 16.00 -1.58
N ILE A 171 -18.79 14.75 -1.36
CA ILE A 171 -20.14 14.27 -1.70
C ILE A 171 -21.16 14.78 -0.68
N LEU A 172 -20.82 14.76 0.62
CA LEU A 172 -21.65 15.26 1.72
C LEU A 172 -21.64 16.79 1.81
N THR A 173 -22.31 17.43 0.86
CA THR A 173 -22.55 18.89 0.89
C THR A 173 -23.82 19.21 1.70
N PRO A 174 -23.98 20.46 2.20
CA PRO A 174 -25.21 20.87 2.90
C PRO A 174 -26.48 20.65 2.08
N ARG A 175 -26.40 20.72 0.74
CA ARG A 175 -27.53 20.45 -0.17
C ARG A 175 -27.91 18.97 -0.23
N ARG A 176 -27.04 18.07 0.21
CA ARG A 176 -27.25 16.63 0.26
C ARG A 176 -27.35 16.11 1.71
N SER A 177 -27.61 16.99 2.67
CA SER A 177 -27.75 16.62 4.09
C SER A 177 -28.93 15.68 4.35
N SER A 178 -29.96 15.71 3.50
CA SER A 178 -31.11 14.81 3.58
C SER A 178 -30.89 13.46 2.87
N LEU A 179 -29.68 13.19 2.36
CA LEU A 179 -29.36 11.91 1.73
C LEU A 179 -29.30 10.82 2.82
N LEU A 180 -30.11 9.77 2.66
CA LEU A 180 -30.08 8.62 3.56
C LEU A 180 -28.69 7.96 3.56
N PRO A 181 -28.17 7.51 4.71
CA PRO A 181 -26.87 6.85 4.81
C PRO A 181 -26.68 5.69 3.81
N ALA A 182 -27.70 4.84 3.64
CA ALA A 182 -27.65 3.73 2.68
C ALA A 182 -27.45 4.20 1.22
N ASN A 183 -28.09 5.30 0.82
CA ASN A 183 -27.93 5.86 -0.52
C ASN A 183 -26.54 6.48 -0.69
N PHE A 184 -26.03 7.12 0.36
CA PHE A 184 -24.68 7.67 0.38
C PHE A 184 -23.62 6.56 0.24
N GLU A 185 -23.73 5.51 1.04
CA GLU A 185 -22.84 4.35 0.98
C GLU A 185 -22.82 3.71 -0.40
N MET A 186 -24.00 3.51 -1.01
CA MET A 186 -24.10 2.96 -2.36
C MET A 186 -23.44 3.86 -3.42
N LEU A 187 -23.61 5.18 -3.34
CA LEU A 187 -22.93 6.13 -4.24
C LEU A 187 -21.42 6.10 -4.09
N VAL A 188 -20.92 6.06 -2.86
CA VAL A 188 -19.47 5.98 -2.57
C VAL A 188 -18.90 4.66 -3.06
N PHE A 189 -19.58 3.54 -2.79
CA PHE A 189 -19.18 2.21 -3.23
C PHE A 189 -19.07 2.12 -4.74
N LEU A 190 -20.11 2.57 -5.46
CA LEU A 190 -20.10 2.60 -6.92
C LEU A 190 -18.99 3.52 -7.44
N ARG A 191 -18.82 4.70 -6.85
CA ARG A 191 -17.76 5.62 -7.28
C ARG A 191 -16.36 5.04 -7.08
N ALA A 192 -16.09 4.42 -5.94
CA ALA A 192 -14.79 3.87 -5.59
C ALA A 192 -14.41 2.68 -6.47
N ASN A 193 -15.41 1.90 -6.90
CA ASN A 193 -15.24 0.69 -7.70
C ASN A 193 -15.58 0.92 -9.18
N ARG A 194 -15.45 2.15 -9.69
CA ARG A 194 -15.88 2.53 -11.05
C ARG A 194 -15.32 1.61 -12.15
N ASP A 195 -14.13 1.07 -11.96
CA ASP A 195 -13.48 0.20 -12.95
C ASP A 195 -14.03 -1.23 -12.93
N LEU A 196 -14.79 -1.60 -11.89
CA LEU A 196 -15.36 -2.93 -11.70
C LEU A 196 -16.82 -3.05 -12.18
N TRP A 197 -17.43 -1.95 -12.63
CA TRP A 197 -18.79 -1.98 -13.17
C TRP A 197 -18.96 -1.01 -14.32
N SER A 198 -19.90 -1.32 -15.19
CA SER A 198 -20.30 -0.45 -16.28
C SER A 198 -21.82 -0.41 -16.38
N PHE A 199 -22.35 0.41 -17.30
CA PHE A 199 -23.79 0.50 -17.52
C PHE A 199 -24.40 -0.88 -17.83
N THR A 200 -23.71 -1.74 -18.58
CA THR A 200 -24.18 -3.10 -18.89
C THR A 200 -24.27 -3.98 -17.63
N SER A 201 -23.30 -3.86 -16.72
CA SER A 201 -23.31 -4.57 -15.43
C SER A 201 -24.51 -4.18 -14.57
N LEU A 202 -24.94 -2.91 -14.62
CA LEU A 202 -26.10 -2.42 -13.87
C LEU A 202 -27.44 -2.87 -14.49
N VAL A 203 -27.56 -2.82 -15.81
CA VAL A 203 -28.80 -3.20 -16.51
C VAL A 203 -29.06 -4.72 -16.39
N GLY A 204 -28.02 -5.55 -16.42
CA GLY A 204 -28.17 -7.00 -16.25
C GLY A 204 -28.68 -7.44 -14.87
N ILE A 205 -28.66 -6.57 -13.86
CA ILE A 205 -29.19 -6.87 -12.52
C ILE A 205 -30.73 -6.91 -12.52
N ASP A 206 -31.38 -6.09 -13.36
CA ASP A 206 -32.84 -6.11 -13.49
C ASP A 206 -33.34 -7.41 -14.13
N ASP A 207 -32.54 -8.00 -15.03
CA ASP A 207 -32.83 -9.30 -15.64
C ASP A 207 -32.56 -10.46 -14.67
N ALA A 208 -31.49 -10.39 -13.87
CA ALA A 208 -31.18 -11.42 -12.87
C ALA A 208 -32.24 -11.46 -11.74
N LYS A 209 -32.77 -10.31 -11.30
CA LYS A 209 -33.86 -10.27 -10.31
C LYS A 209 -35.16 -10.86 -10.85
N LYS A 210 -35.46 -10.69 -12.15
CA LYS A 210 -36.60 -11.36 -12.80
C LYS A 210 -36.45 -12.88 -12.86
N VAL A 211 -35.24 -13.40 -13.07
CA VAL A 211 -34.99 -14.85 -13.10
C VAL A 211 -35.10 -15.50 -11.72
N VAL A 212 -34.73 -14.79 -10.64
CA VAL A 212 -34.90 -15.31 -9.27
C VAL A 212 -36.37 -15.31 -8.85
N CYS A 213 -37.14 -14.24 -9.12
CA CYS A 213 -38.57 -14.23 -8.82
C CYS A 213 -39.40 -15.20 -9.68
N ALA A 214 -38.96 -15.57 -10.89
CA ALA A 214 -39.65 -16.56 -11.73
C ALA A 214 -39.36 -18.02 -11.34
N ARG A 215 -38.49 -18.27 -10.36
CA ARG A 215 -38.17 -19.62 -9.83
C ARG A 215 -38.87 -19.95 -8.52
N GLU A 216 -39.62 -19.01 -7.94
CA GLU A 216 -40.34 -19.16 -6.68
C GLU A 216 -41.88 -19.13 -6.84
N THR A 217 -42.39 -19.34 -8.05
CA THR A 217 -43.82 -19.57 -8.33
C THR A 217 -43.99 -20.87 -9.09
#